data_AF-A0A6N7PZT7-F1
#
_entry.id   AF-A0A6N7PZT7-F1
#
_cell.length_a   1.000
_cell.length_b   1.000
_cell.length_c   1.000
_cell.angle_alpha   90.00
_cell.angle_beta   90.00
_cell.angle_gamma   90.00
#
_symmetry.space_group_name_H-M   'P 1'
#
loop_
_entity.id
_entity.type
_entity.pdbx_description
1 polymer ?
#
loop_
_entity_poly.entity_id
_entity_poly.type
_entity_poly.pdbx_seq_one_letter_code
_entity_poly.pdbx_strand_id
1 'polypeptide(L)'
;MIETPDHFGETVRALGRFGVGAAGTPTFTNVTANGGSYGLYVAQSASATVSGCTFRNNTNTGVYVGPSGAAATTTVSGCLIQGSGTYGVRLGASSGATSTVNLTNNTIHGNGTYGVYISASTGASSTANVKNSNVTGLTGSGQQYGIYRVTGSGSTTATTTYSNVWGNSLGNYTNASEGTGCISANPLYASIPTNMRLTSNSPSRFAGDAGGDLGPLDYVNDATPGYHGTLWVNTTLTAAGSRNWYGVVLPEESKGATLTNVNLQYASYAVRSAAAGAALSLTNVSSDTSNYGYYLTAGTPTLKNPTANNGSYGMYVAGLR
;
A
#
# COMPACT_ATOMS: atom_id res chain seq x y z
N MET A 1 -2.42 33.89 4.24
CA MET A 1 -1.41 33.49 5.23
C MET A 1 -2.20 33.24 6.50
N ILE A 2 -2.35 31.99 6.92
CA ILE A 2 -3.06 31.66 8.15
C ILE A 2 -1.95 31.39 9.18
N GLU A 3 -1.71 32.37 10.05
CA GLU A 3 -0.65 32.38 11.07
C GLU A 3 -1.22 32.14 12.47
N THR A 4 -1.91 31.02 12.70
CA THR A 4 -2.36 30.66 14.06
C THR A 4 -2.04 29.21 14.40
N PRO A 5 -1.72 28.89 15.69
CA PRO A 5 -0.95 27.68 16.01
C PRO A 5 -1.76 26.38 16.02
N ASP A 6 -3.09 26.44 16.13
CA ASP A 6 -3.93 25.27 16.35
C ASP A 6 -5.21 25.36 15.51
N HIS A 7 -5.30 24.57 14.44
CA HIS A 7 -6.52 24.46 13.63
C HIS A 7 -7.15 23.08 13.83
N PHE A 8 -8.31 23.06 14.50
CA PHE A 8 -9.15 21.87 14.66
C PHE A 8 -10.29 21.91 13.63
N GLY A 9 -10.32 20.93 12.71
CA GLY A 9 -11.52 20.63 11.90
C GLY A 9 -11.90 21.60 10.77
N GLU A 10 -10.99 22.47 10.31
CA GLU A 10 -11.28 23.42 9.23
C GLU A 10 -11.07 22.82 7.82
N THR A 11 -11.97 23.13 6.88
CA THR A 11 -11.75 22.91 5.44
C THR A 11 -11.12 24.15 4.84
N VAL A 12 -9.82 24.10 4.58
CA VAL A 12 -9.09 25.19 3.92
C VAL A 12 -9.14 24.98 2.41
N ARG A 13 -10.00 25.75 1.73
CA ARG A 13 -9.99 25.88 0.26
C ARG A 13 -8.99 26.97 -0.12
N ALA A 14 -7.71 26.61 -0.23
CA ALA A 14 -6.70 27.58 -0.65
C ALA A 14 -6.73 27.76 -2.17
N LEU A 15 -7.24 28.91 -2.62
CA LEU A 15 -6.98 29.43 -3.97
C LEU A 15 -5.63 30.17 -4.07
N GLY A 16 -4.76 30.00 -3.06
CA GLY A 16 -3.44 30.63 -2.96
C GLY A 16 -2.28 29.62 -2.94
N ARG A 17 -1.04 30.13 -2.80
CA ARG A 17 0.20 29.31 -2.84
C ARG A 17 0.27 28.23 -1.76
N PHE A 18 -0.39 28.37 -0.61
CA PHE A 18 -0.35 27.41 0.49
C PHE A 18 -1.75 27.08 1.01
N GLY A 19 -2.02 25.81 1.27
CA GLY A 19 -3.17 25.29 2.03
C GLY A 19 -3.04 25.62 3.51
N VAL A 20 -2.10 24.96 4.19
CA VAL A 20 -1.78 25.18 5.61
C VAL A 20 -0.29 25.50 5.76
N GLY A 21 0.08 26.46 6.60
CA GLY A 21 1.47 26.81 6.94
C GLY A 21 1.81 26.41 8.37
N ALA A 22 3.03 25.94 8.61
CA ALA A 22 3.51 25.57 9.95
C ALA A 22 4.81 26.30 10.33
N ALA A 23 4.83 26.89 11.52
CA ALA A 23 5.99 27.51 12.19
C ALA A 23 6.05 27.06 13.66
N GLY A 24 7.24 26.85 14.22
CA GLY A 24 7.38 26.29 15.58
C GLY A 24 7.00 24.81 15.65
N THR A 25 6.18 24.41 16.62
CA THR A 25 5.76 23.00 16.83
C THR A 25 4.22 22.84 16.78
N PRO A 26 3.55 23.21 15.67
CA PRO A 26 2.10 23.25 15.61
C PRO A 26 1.48 21.85 15.50
N THR A 27 0.23 21.72 15.93
CA THR A 27 -0.55 20.49 15.78
C THR A 27 -1.75 20.72 14.86
N PHE A 28 -1.91 19.85 13.88
CA PHE A 28 -3.05 19.83 12.96
C PHE A 28 -3.80 18.53 13.11
N THR A 29 -5.10 18.62 13.38
CA THR A 29 -5.95 17.43 13.51
C THR A 29 -7.23 17.59 12.71
N ASN A 30 -7.54 16.57 11.90
CA ASN A 30 -8.75 16.52 11.06
C ASN A 30 -8.89 17.70 10.09
N VAL A 31 -7.76 18.27 9.65
CA VAL A 31 -7.76 19.37 8.69
C VAL A 31 -7.92 18.83 7.27
N THR A 32 -8.74 19.49 6.47
CA THR A 32 -8.85 19.21 5.04
C THR A 32 -8.26 20.37 4.23
N ALA A 33 -7.28 20.10 3.37
CA ALA A 33 -6.83 21.06 2.36
C ALA A 33 -7.00 20.50 0.95
N ASN A 34 -7.56 21.32 0.06
CA ASN A 34 -7.91 20.92 -1.30
C ASN A 34 -7.64 22.04 -2.32
N GLY A 35 -7.00 21.69 -3.44
CA GLY A 35 -6.82 22.59 -4.58
C GLY A 35 -5.68 23.61 -4.48
N GLY A 36 -5.00 23.72 -3.34
CA GLY A 36 -3.86 24.63 -3.17
C GLY A 36 -2.58 24.10 -3.84
N SER A 37 -1.50 24.90 -3.91
CA SER A 37 -0.22 24.38 -4.41
C SER A 37 0.38 23.33 -3.47
N TYR A 38 0.31 23.62 -2.16
CA TYR A 38 0.68 22.70 -1.09
C TYR A 38 -0.54 22.43 -0.23
N GLY A 39 -0.82 21.17 0.13
CA GLY A 39 -1.83 20.86 1.16
C GLY A 39 -1.37 21.35 2.54
N LEU A 40 -0.15 20.98 2.91
CA LEU A 40 0.59 21.47 4.08
C LEU A 40 2.00 21.89 3.67
N TYR A 41 2.45 23.04 4.18
CA TYR A 41 3.81 23.56 4.03
C TYR A 41 4.45 23.78 5.42
N VAL A 42 5.41 22.92 5.76
CA VAL A 42 6.22 23.03 6.98
C VAL A 42 7.49 23.80 6.66
N ALA A 43 7.55 25.03 7.16
CA ALA A 43 8.59 26.01 6.83
C ALA A 43 9.71 26.02 7.86
N GLN A 44 10.93 26.33 7.44
CA GLN A 44 12.08 26.52 8.33
C GLN A 44 12.25 25.31 9.27
N SER A 45 12.70 25.51 10.50
CA SER A 45 12.90 24.44 11.47
C SER A 45 11.62 24.00 12.20
N ALA A 46 10.44 24.21 11.60
CA ALA A 46 9.18 23.82 12.22
C ALA A 46 9.04 22.29 12.31
N SER A 47 8.54 21.81 13.45
CA SER A 47 8.36 20.39 13.77
C SER A 47 6.89 20.11 14.02
N ALA A 48 6.12 19.95 12.93
CA ALA A 48 4.67 19.84 12.99
C ALA A 48 4.19 18.42 13.35
N THR A 49 3.08 18.33 14.08
CA THR A 49 2.34 17.07 14.31
C THR A 49 1.04 17.12 13.52
N VAL A 50 0.80 16.14 12.66
CA VAL A 50 -0.34 16.11 11.74
C VAL A 50 -1.07 14.79 11.91
N SER A 51 -2.36 14.83 12.22
CA SER A 51 -3.16 13.63 12.48
C SER A 51 -4.55 13.68 11.87
N GLY A 52 -5.03 12.60 11.25
CA GLY A 52 -6.41 12.54 10.73
C GLY A 52 -6.70 13.51 9.57
N CYS A 53 -5.67 14.15 9.01
CA CYS A 53 -5.85 15.19 8.00
C CYS A 53 -6.07 14.61 6.60
N THR A 54 -6.71 15.37 5.73
CA THR A 54 -6.81 15.05 4.31
C THR A 54 -6.23 16.15 3.42
N PHE A 55 -5.24 15.80 2.62
CA PHE A 55 -4.63 16.70 1.64
C PHE A 55 -4.87 16.14 0.24
N ARG A 56 -5.78 16.76 -0.52
CA ARG A 56 -6.24 16.18 -1.80
C ARG A 56 -6.26 17.16 -2.96
N ASN A 57 -5.92 16.69 -4.16
CA ASN A 57 -5.96 17.46 -5.41
C ASN A 57 -5.18 18.78 -5.33
N ASN A 58 -4.06 18.79 -4.61
CA ASN A 58 -3.18 19.95 -4.56
C ASN A 58 -2.37 20.03 -5.86
N THR A 59 -2.19 21.22 -6.42
CA THR A 59 -1.60 21.35 -7.77
C THR A 59 -0.13 20.94 -7.82
N ASN A 60 0.58 20.92 -6.69
CA ASN A 60 1.97 20.46 -6.63
C ASN A 60 2.21 19.35 -5.61
N THR A 61 2.04 19.64 -4.31
CA THR A 61 2.42 18.69 -3.24
C THR A 61 1.33 18.55 -2.18
N GLY A 62 1.11 17.34 -1.68
CA GLY A 62 0.25 17.12 -0.52
C GLY A 62 0.85 17.68 0.77
N VAL A 63 2.00 17.17 1.20
CA VAL A 63 2.76 17.64 2.37
C VAL A 63 4.19 17.99 1.98
N TYR A 64 4.59 19.24 2.22
CA TYR A 64 5.94 19.74 1.98
C TYR A 64 6.65 20.01 3.30
N VAL A 65 7.86 19.49 3.47
CA VAL A 65 8.73 19.71 4.64
C VAL A 65 10.12 20.16 4.16
N GLY A 66 10.50 21.40 4.41
CA GLY A 66 11.76 21.94 3.90
C GLY A 66 12.53 22.77 4.91
N PRO A 67 13.20 22.13 5.90
CA PRO A 67 13.96 22.86 6.89
C PRO A 67 15.28 23.41 6.33
N SER A 68 15.69 24.53 6.92
CA SER A 68 16.92 25.26 6.59
C SER A 68 17.61 25.68 7.89
N GLY A 69 18.93 25.44 8.01
CA GLY A 69 19.76 25.90 9.12
C GLY A 69 19.68 25.10 10.43
N ALA A 70 18.52 24.51 10.76
CA ALA A 70 18.35 23.72 11.98
C ALA A 70 17.51 22.46 11.75
N ALA A 71 17.63 21.51 12.68
CA ALA A 71 16.91 20.24 12.63
C ALA A 71 15.40 20.43 12.82
N ALA A 72 14.61 19.61 12.13
CA ALA A 72 13.16 19.57 12.22
C ALA A 72 12.65 18.13 12.16
N THR A 73 11.64 17.82 12.98
CA THR A 73 10.95 16.53 12.96
C THR A 73 9.46 16.75 12.73
N THR A 74 8.94 16.28 11.59
CA THR A 74 7.51 16.32 11.30
C THR A 74 6.91 14.93 11.43
N THR A 75 5.79 14.81 12.13
CA THR A 75 5.02 13.56 12.22
C THR A 75 3.72 13.71 11.46
N VAL A 76 3.44 12.79 10.54
CA VAL A 76 2.19 12.71 9.78
C VAL A 76 1.58 11.34 10.01
N SER A 77 0.42 11.31 10.63
CA SER A 77 -0.23 10.09 11.10
C SER A 77 -1.68 10.03 10.66
N GLY A 78 -2.19 8.86 10.26
CA GLY A 78 -3.62 8.72 9.99
C GLY A 78 -4.15 9.69 8.93
N CYS A 79 -3.32 10.11 7.97
CA CYS A 79 -3.71 11.09 6.96
C CYS A 79 -3.98 10.45 5.59
N LEU A 80 -4.93 11.04 4.85
CA LEU A 80 -5.18 10.74 3.45
C LEU A 80 -4.54 11.82 2.55
N ILE A 81 -3.56 11.43 1.74
CA ILE A 81 -2.80 12.32 0.86
C ILE A 81 -2.97 11.83 -0.57
N GLN A 82 -3.83 12.48 -1.37
CA GLN A 82 -4.20 11.93 -2.68
C GLN A 82 -4.28 12.93 -3.82
N GLY A 83 -3.97 12.47 -5.04
CA GLY A 83 -4.22 13.22 -6.27
C GLY A 83 -3.44 14.53 -6.40
N SER A 84 -2.34 14.71 -5.67
CA SER A 84 -1.51 15.91 -5.81
C SER A 84 -0.71 15.88 -7.12
N GLY A 85 -0.52 17.01 -7.78
CA GLY A 85 0.01 17.08 -9.15
C GLY A 85 1.43 16.55 -9.34
N THR A 86 2.29 16.58 -8.31
CA THR A 86 3.69 16.12 -8.41
C THR A 86 4.08 15.20 -7.26
N TYR A 87 3.89 15.61 -6.02
CA TYR A 87 4.36 14.88 -4.84
C TYR A 87 3.21 14.59 -3.86
N GLY A 88 3.15 13.39 -3.30
CA GLY A 88 2.34 13.15 -2.09
C GLY A 88 2.97 13.85 -0.91
N VAL A 89 4.18 13.41 -0.54
CA VAL A 89 5.03 13.99 0.49
C VAL A 89 6.38 14.35 -0.12
N ARG A 90 6.84 15.58 0.09
CA ARG A 90 8.18 16.05 -0.30
C ARG A 90 8.93 16.53 0.92
N LEU A 91 10.14 16.01 1.14
CA LEU A 91 11.06 16.49 2.14
C LEU A 91 12.41 16.87 1.53
N GLY A 92 12.93 18.04 1.90
CA GLY A 92 14.12 18.63 1.32
C GLY A 92 14.86 19.53 2.30
N ALA A 93 15.81 19.00 3.06
CA ALA A 93 16.66 19.78 3.95
C ALA A 93 17.72 20.59 3.19
N SER A 94 17.99 21.81 3.64
CA SER A 94 19.02 22.70 3.09
C SER A 94 19.85 23.39 4.18
N SER A 95 20.92 24.07 3.80
CA SER A 95 21.73 24.91 4.71
C SER A 95 22.22 24.18 5.97
N GLY A 96 22.68 22.92 5.83
CA GLY A 96 23.14 22.10 6.96
C GLY A 96 22.03 21.52 7.86
N ALA A 97 20.74 21.72 7.52
CA ALA A 97 19.62 21.20 8.30
C ALA A 97 19.53 19.67 8.27
N THR A 98 18.81 19.14 9.26
CA THR A 98 18.38 17.74 9.28
C THR A 98 16.84 17.68 9.29
N SER A 99 16.25 17.05 8.28
CA SER A 99 14.80 16.82 8.19
C SER A 99 14.49 15.36 8.54
N THR A 100 13.64 15.13 9.53
CA THR A 100 13.07 13.81 9.81
C THR A 100 11.56 13.88 9.61
N VAL A 101 11.01 13.01 8.77
CA VAL A 101 9.57 12.90 8.56
C VAL A 101 9.10 11.49 8.88
N ASN A 102 8.25 11.38 9.90
CA ASN A 102 7.63 10.12 10.31
C ASN A 102 6.24 10.03 9.69
N LEU A 103 6.04 9.04 8.81
CA LEU A 103 4.80 8.76 8.11
C LEU A 103 4.22 7.45 8.66
N THR A 104 3.18 7.52 9.48
CA THR A 104 2.55 6.33 10.08
C THR A 104 1.07 6.23 9.76
N ASN A 105 0.61 5.06 9.35
CA ASN A 105 -0.82 4.81 9.11
C ASN A 105 -1.47 5.77 8.09
N ASN A 106 -0.73 6.14 7.04
CA ASN A 106 -1.23 7.06 6.02
C ASN A 106 -1.62 6.32 4.75
N THR A 107 -2.50 6.94 3.95
CA THR A 107 -2.73 6.55 2.55
C THR A 107 -2.23 7.67 1.66
N ILE A 108 -1.16 7.40 0.92
CA ILE A 108 -0.53 8.30 -0.04
C ILE A 108 -0.82 7.74 -1.43
N HIS A 109 -1.82 8.29 -2.13
CA HIS A 109 -2.38 7.64 -3.32
C HIS A 109 -2.44 8.54 -4.56
N GLY A 110 -2.05 8.01 -5.71
CA GLY A 110 -2.34 8.61 -7.02
C GLY A 110 -1.78 10.03 -7.19
N ASN A 111 -0.69 10.38 -6.51
CA ASN A 111 -0.01 11.67 -6.69
C ASN A 111 0.89 11.60 -7.92
N GLY A 112 1.04 12.65 -8.72
CA GLY A 112 1.55 12.59 -10.11
C GLY A 112 2.89 11.88 -10.30
N THR A 113 3.98 12.40 -9.72
CA THR A 113 5.34 11.87 -9.95
C THR A 113 5.79 10.96 -8.83
N TYR A 114 5.61 11.37 -7.57
CA TYR A 114 6.15 10.65 -6.43
C TYR A 114 5.14 10.52 -5.29
N GLY A 115 5.14 9.38 -4.60
CA GLY A 115 4.46 9.22 -3.32
C GLY A 115 5.20 9.95 -2.23
N VAL A 116 6.43 9.53 -1.95
CA VAL A 116 7.36 10.16 -1.02
C VAL A 116 8.65 10.48 -1.77
N TYR A 117 9.01 11.76 -1.84
CA TYR A 117 10.24 12.23 -2.47
C TYR A 117 11.18 12.83 -1.43
N ILE A 118 12.40 12.28 -1.37
CA ILE A 118 13.41 12.63 -0.38
C ILE A 118 14.62 13.24 -1.09
N SER A 119 14.93 14.49 -0.78
CA SER A 119 16.15 15.16 -1.22
C SER A 119 16.85 15.87 -0.06
N ALA A 120 18.13 16.19 -0.23
CA ALA A 120 18.88 17.03 0.68
C ALA A 120 19.96 17.78 -0.09
N SER A 121 20.21 19.04 0.25
CA SER A 121 21.35 19.80 -0.25
C SER A 121 22.66 19.29 0.34
N THR A 122 23.79 19.55 -0.31
CA THR A 122 25.12 19.23 0.23
C THR A 122 25.28 19.73 1.66
N GLY A 123 25.77 18.86 2.55
CA GLY A 123 25.92 19.16 3.98
C GLY A 123 24.62 19.05 4.81
N ALA A 124 23.46 18.85 4.20
CA ALA A 124 22.18 18.61 4.87
C ALA A 124 21.78 17.12 4.82
N SER A 125 20.81 16.74 5.65
CA SER A 125 20.29 15.37 5.74
C SER A 125 18.77 15.32 5.74
N SER A 126 18.17 14.38 5.00
CA SER A 126 16.72 14.12 5.02
C SER A 126 16.41 12.64 5.23
N THR A 127 15.55 12.33 6.19
CA THR A 127 15.12 10.97 6.52
C THR A 127 13.61 10.87 6.46
N ALA A 128 13.08 9.91 5.71
CA ALA A 128 11.67 9.53 5.74
C ALA A 128 11.50 8.13 6.36
N ASN A 129 10.69 8.05 7.40
CA ASN A 129 10.32 6.80 8.05
C ASN A 129 8.86 6.50 7.70
N VAL A 130 8.63 5.53 6.82
CA VAL A 130 7.30 5.10 6.37
C VAL A 130 6.94 3.79 7.06
N LYS A 131 5.84 3.81 7.82
CA LYS A 131 5.38 2.64 8.57
C LYS A 131 3.86 2.50 8.51
N ASN A 132 3.36 1.27 8.48
CA ASN A 132 1.92 0.97 8.51
C ASN A 132 1.11 1.71 7.43
N SER A 133 1.73 2.09 6.30
CA SER A 133 1.13 3.03 5.35
C SER A 133 0.90 2.39 3.98
N ASN A 134 -0.07 2.90 3.23
CA ASN A 134 -0.26 2.60 1.82
C ASN A 134 0.36 3.71 0.98
N VAL A 135 1.34 3.41 0.13
CA VAL A 135 1.94 4.34 -0.85
C VAL A 135 1.71 3.78 -2.25
N THR A 136 0.65 4.24 -2.88
CA THR A 136 0.08 3.53 -4.05
C THR A 136 -0.19 4.43 -5.24
N GLY A 137 0.09 3.90 -6.42
CA GLY A 137 -0.21 4.56 -7.69
C GLY A 137 -1.53 4.12 -8.31
N LEU A 138 -1.77 4.66 -9.50
CA LEU A 138 -2.73 4.13 -10.47
C LEU A 138 -1.92 3.61 -11.66
N THR A 139 -2.07 2.32 -11.97
CA THR A 139 -1.43 1.71 -13.13
C THR A 139 -1.82 2.46 -14.40
N GLY A 140 -0.84 3.01 -15.12
CA GLY A 140 -1.01 3.61 -16.46
C GLY A 140 -1.12 5.15 -16.53
N SER A 141 -1.43 5.86 -15.45
CA SER A 141 -1.49 7.35 -15.49
C SER A 141 -1.36 8.05 -14.13
N GLY A 142 -1.02 7.32 -13.06
CA GLY A 142 -0.81 7.88 -11.73
C GLY A 142 0.66 7.98 -11.33
N GLN A 143 0.87 8.01 -10.02
CA GLN A 143 2.16 8.00 -9.34
C GLN A 143 3.21 7.15 -10.05
N GLN A 144 4.32 7.79 -10.43
CA GLN A 144 5.41 7.11 -11.11
C GLN A 144 6.24 6.28 -10.15
N TYR A 145 6.67 6.88 -9.05
CA TYR A 145 7.39 6.17 -8.01
C TYR A 145 6.72 6.29 -6.65
N GLY A 146 6.70 5.18 -5.90
CA GLY A 146 6.19 5.17 -4.53
C GLY A 146 7.12 5.93 -3.60
N ILE A 147 8.32 5.39 -3.39
CA ILE A 147 9.38 6.00 -2.58
C ILE A 147 10.57 6.33 -3.48
N TYR A 148 10.91 7.61 -3.57
CA TYR A 148 12.03 8.08 -4.39
C TYR A 148 13.06 8.82 -3.55
N ARG A 149 14.30 8.36 -3.60
CA ARG A 149 15.42 8.95 -2.89
C ARG A 149 16.44 9.54 -3.86
N VAL A 150 16.70 10.83 -3.74
CA VAL A 150 17.77 11.50 -4.50
C VAL A 150 19.12 11.13 -3.91
N THR A 151 20.09 10.81 -4.77
CA THR A 151 21.48 10.51 -4.40
C THR A 151 22.44 11.51 -5.04
N GLY A 152 23.64 11.69 -4.46
CA GLY A 152 24.70 12.52 -5.05
C GLY A 152 24.65 14.01 -4.70
N SER A 153 23.95 14.41 -3.63
CA SER A 153 23.97 15.77 -3.10
C SER A 153 24.17 15.73 -1.58
N GLY A 154 23.12 15.97 -0.78
CA GLY A 154 23.12 15.73 0.66
C GLY A 154 22.88 14.26 1.01
N SER A 155 22.83 13.99 2.31
CA SER A 155 22.49 12.66 2.83
C SER A 155 20.98 12.45 2.80
N THR A 156 20.54 11.32 2.25
CA THR A 156 19.12 10.97 2.19
C THR A 156 18.93 9.53 2.67
N THR A 157 17.90 9.31 3.47
CA THR A 157 17.53 7.99 3.99
C THR A 157 16.04 7.74 3.81
N ALA A 158 15.70 6.52 3.39
CA ALA A 158 14.32 6.04 3.33
C ALA A 158 14.24 4.72 4.12
N THR A 159 13.40 4.69 5.15
CA THR A 159 13.10 3.48 5.91
C THR A 159 11.63 3.18 5.77
N THR A 160 11.29 2.13 5.01
CA THR A 160 9.91 1.71 4.77
C THR A 160 9.70 0.34 5.39
N THR A 161 8.77 0.21 6.34
CA THR A 161 8.47 -1.06 7.03
C THR A 161 6.97 -1.25 7.18
N TYR A 162 6.50 -2.50 7.22
CA TYR A 162 5.09 -2.85 7.45
C TYR A 162 4.13 -1.99 6.60
N SER A 163 4.47 -1.75 5.34
CA SER A 163 3.76 -0.80 4.47
C SER A 163 3.51 -1.43 3.11
N ASN A 164 2.43 -1.02 2.45
CA ASN A 164 2.11 -1.46 1.11
C ASN A 164 2.54 -0.41 0.10
N VAL A 165 3.54 -0.73 -0.73
CA VAL A 165 3.99 0.14 -1.82
C VAL A 165 3.70 -0.56 -3.13
N TRP A 166 2.71 -0.07 -3.89
CA TRP A 166 2.17 -0.81 -5.04
C TRP A 166 1.63 0.08 -6.15
N GLY A 167 1.68 -0.42 -7.39
CA GLY A 167 0.97 0.16 -8.53
C GLY A 167 1.58 1.47 -9.03
N ASN A 168 2.83 1.75 -8.65
CA ASN A 168 3.59 2.92 -9.09
C ASN A 168 4.18 2.64 -10.48
N SER A 169 3.91 3.50 -11.46
CA SER A 169 4.04 3.16 -12.89
C SER A 169 5.48 2.97 -13.39
N LEU A 170 6.47 3.59 -12.76
CA LEU A 170 7.90 3.40 -13.06
C LEU A 170 8.62 2.55 -12.02
N GLY A 171 8.07 2.42 -10.81
CA GLY A 171 8.57 1.49 -9.80
C GLY A 171 8.15 1.85 -8.38
N ASN A 172 8.06 0.87 -7.49
CA ASN A 172 7.68 1.14 -6.10
C ASN A 172 8.77 1.89 -5.32
N TYR A 173 10.04 1.62 -5.64
CA TYR A 173 11.19 2.22 -4.96
C TYR A 173 12.24 2.67 -5.98
N THR A 174 12.92 3.79 -5.72
CA THR A 174 14.10 4.22 -6.45
C THR A 174 15.16 4.72 -5.48
N ASN A 175 16.36 4.14 -5.59
CA ASN A 175 17.46 4.29 -4.63
C ASN A 175 17.04 3.98 -3.18
N ALA A 176 15.94 3.26 -3.00
CA ALA A 176 15.42 2.77 -1.74
C ALA A 176 15.02 1.31 -1.94
N SER A 177 14.78 0.60 -0.86
CA SER A 177 14.31 -0.77 -0.89
C SER A 177 13.13 -0.94 0.06
N GLU A 178 12.36 -1.99 -0.18
CA GLU A 178 11.45 -2.48 0.83
C GLU A 178 12.21 -2.92 2.09
N GLY A 179 11.61 -2.67 3.26
CA GLY A 179 12.08 -3.17 4.52
C GLY A 179 11.16 -4.25 5.08
N THR A 180 11.38 -4.63 6.33
CA THR A 180 10.62 -5.68 7.01
C THR A 180 9.11 -5.42 6.96
N GLY A 181 8.34 -6.47 6.65
CA GLY A 181 6.88 -6.44 6.65
C GLY A 181 6.25 -5.66 5.51
N CYS A 182 7.04 -5.11 4.58
CA CYS A 182 6.48 -4.48 3.40
C CYS A 182 5.81 -5.49 2.46
N ILE A 183 4.76 -5.04 1.80
CA ILE A 183 4.07 -5.78 0.75
C ILE A 183 3.94 -4.90 -0.50
N SER A 184 3.71 -5.53 -1.65
CA SER A 184 3.40 -4.85 -2.91
C SER A 184 2.19 -5.52 -3.55
N ALA A 185 1.00 -5.11 -3.15
CA ALA A 185 -0.25 -5.64 -3.69
C ALA A 185 -1.32 -4.53 -3.84
N ASN A 186 -2.28 -4.73 -4.74
CA ASN A 186 -3.40 -3.81 -4.88
C ASN A 186 -4.12 -3.68 -3.52
N PRO A 187 -4.23 -2.48 -2.91
CA PRO A 187 -4.93 -2.31 -1.64
C PRO A 187 -6.43 -2.59 -1.72
N LEU A 188 -7.02 -2.73 -2.92
CA LEU A 188 -8.45 -2.96 -3.12
C LEU A 188 -9.29 -1.92 -2.38
N TYR A 189 -9.07 -0.64 -2.69
CA TYR A 189 -9.91 0.44 -2.19
C TYR A 189 -11.35 0.30 -2.71
N ALA A 190 -12.32 0.66 -1.88
CA ALA A 190 -13.75 0.49 -2.18
C ALA A 190 -14.19 1.26 -3.44
N SER A 191 -13.75 2.51 -3.60
CA SER A 191 -14.00 3.28 -4.82
C SER A 191 -12.99 4.43 -4.94
N ILE A 192 -12.04 4.32 -5.86
CA ILE A 192 -11.08 5.41 -6.10
C ILE A 192 -11.75 6.51 -6.95
N PRO A 193 -11.61 7.81 -6.64
CA PRO A 193 -10.89 8.41 -5.50
C PRO A 193 -11.79 8.81 -4.32
N THR A 194 -13.05 8.38 -4.31
CA THR A 194 -14.12 8.91 -3.44
C THR A 194 -14.26 8.17 -2.11
N ASN A 195 -14.02 6.85 -2.10
CA ASN A 195 -14.01 5.99 -0.92
C ASN A 195 -12.71 5.18 -0.90
N MET A 196 -11.73 5.68 -0.15
CA MET A 196 -10.41 5.08 0.00
C MET A 196 -10.32 4.05 1.13
N ARG A 197 -11.47 3.59 1.69
CA ARG A 197 -11.47 2.47 2.65
C ARG A 197 -10.99 1.20 1.97
N LEU A 198 -10.31 0.36 2.74
CA LEU A 198 -9.96 -0.99 2.30
C LEU A 198 -11.22 -1.85 2.20
N THR A 199 -11.27 -2.76 1.24
CA THR A 199 -12.35 -3.75 1.14
C THR A 199 -12.05 -5.03 1.94
N SER A 200 -13.05 -5.91 2.05
CA SER A 200 -13.05 -7.10 2.90
C SER A 200 -11.87 -8.05 2.68
N ASN A 201 -11.35 -8.15 1.47
CA ASN A 201 -10.24 -9.02 1.08
C ASN A 201 -8.97 -8.23 0.71
N SER A 202 -8.89 -6.96 1.09
CA SER A 202 -7.70 -6.16 0.85
C SER A 202 -6.45 -6.81 1.48
N PRO A 203 -5.34 -6.97 0.73
CA PRO A 203 -4.05 -7.38 1.28
C PRO A 203 -3.46 -6.40 2.31
N SER A 204 -3.97 -5.16 2.35
CA SER A 204 -3.56 -4.14 3.31
C SER A 204 -4.30 -4.24 4.63
N ARG A 205 -5.31 -5.12 4.72
CA ARG A 205 -5.91 -5.51 5.99
C ARG A 205 -4.91 -6.34 6.79
N PHE A 206 -4.86 -6.14 8.10
CA PHE A 206 -3.99 -6.89 9.03
C PHE A 206 -2.49 -6.94 8.71
N ALA A 207 -2.00 -6.09 7.80
CA ALA A 207 -0.61 -6.09 7.34
C ALA A 207 0.32 -5.16 8.14
N GLY A 208 -0.24 -4.40 9.09
CA GLY A 208 0.54 -3.57 10.01
C GLY A 208 1.39 -4.40 10.97
N ASP A 209 2.37 -3.76 11.58
CA ASP A 209 3.30 -4.41 12.53
C ASP A 209 2.63 -5.12 13.71
N ALA A 210 1.52 -4.57 14.18
CA ALA A 210 0.69 -5.16 15.23
C ALA A 210 -0.49 -5.99 14.69
N GLY A 211 -0.50 -6.33 13.40
CA GLY A 211 -1.61 -7.03 12.74
C GLY A 211 -2.84 -6.14 12.49
N GLY A 212 -2.69 -4.82 12.51
CA GLY A 212 -3.74 -3.86 12.16
C GLY A 212 -3.83 -3.59 10.64
N ASP A 213 -4.89 -2.92 10.22
CA ASP A 213 -5.04 -2.47 8.84
C ASP A 213 -4.06 -1.32 8.53
N LEU A 214 -3.58 -1.26 7.29
CA LEU A 214 -2.73 -0.16 6.82
C LEU A 214 -3.58 1.03 6.40
N GLY A 215 -3.13 2.23 6.76
CA GLY A 215 -3.75 3.48 6.32
C GLY A 215 -4.81 4.00 7.29
N PRO A 216 -5.40 5.16 6.97
CA PRO A 216 -6.02 6.02 7.98
C PRO A 216 -7.50 5.74 8.21
N LEU A 217 -8.14 4.91 7.36
CA LEU A 217 -9.57 4.67 7.39
C LEU A 217 -9.83 3.24 7.84
N ASP A 218 -10.55 3.11 8.95
CA ASP A 218 -10.98 1.80 9.44
C ASP A 218 -11.83 1.08 8.39
N TYR A 219 -11.60 -0.23 8.26
CA TYR A 219 -12.50 -1.12 7.57
C TYR A 219 -13.84 -1.19 8.32
N VAL A 220 -14.95 -1.16 7.58
CA VAL A 220 -16.29 -1.31 8.15
C VAL A 220 -16.96 -2.55 7.58
N ASN A 221 -17.37 -2.50 6.31
CA ASN A 221 -18.04 -3.61 5.63
C ASN A 221 -17.94 -3.53 4.09
N ASP A 222 -17.06 -2.68 3.54
CA ASP A 222 -16.88 -2.55 2.10
C ASP A 222 -16.46 -3.91 1.50
N ALA A 223 -17.34 -4.53 0.72
CA ALA A 223 -17.09 -5.87 0.17
C ALA A 223 -16.10 -5.80 -0.98
N THR A 224 -15.14 -6.72 -1.02
CA THR A 224 -14.34 -6.94 -2.24
C THR A 224 -15.22 -7.63 -3.28
N PRO A 225 -15.32 -7.11 -4.52
CA PRO A 225 -15.99 -7.83 -5.60
C PRO A 225 -15.31 -9.18 -5.85
N GLY A 226 -16.06 -10.27 -5.85
CA GLY A 226 -15.52 -11.62 -6.09
C GLY A 226 -14.42 -12.03 -5.10
N TYR A 227 -13.51 -12.90 -5.55
CA TYR A 227 -12.42 -13.45 -4.74
C TYR A 227 -11.07 -12.81 -5.11
N HIS A 228 -11.02 -11.48 -5.16
CA HIS A 228 -9.77 -10.74 -5.34
C HIS A 228 -9.05 -10.57 -4.00
N GLY A 229 -7.71 -10.50 -4.03
CA GLY A 229 -6.88 -10.21 -2.85
C GLY A 229 -6.71 -11.40 -1.90
N THR A 230 -6.76 -11.13 -0.60
CA THR A 230 -6.53 -12.09 0.48
C THR A 230 -7.86 -12.48 1.12
N LEU A 231 -8.14 -13.78 1.17
CA LEU A 231 -9.28 -14.31 1.94
C LEU A 231 -8.87 -14.47 3.40
N TRP A 232 -9.30 -13.55 4.26
CA TRP A 232 -8.91 -13.50 5.67
C TRP A 232 -9.66 -14.49 6.57
N VAL A 233 -10.73 -15.07 6.04
CA VAL A 233 -11.51 -16.11 6.71
C VAL A 233 -11.50 -17.35 5.85
N ASN A 234 -11.57 -18.52 6.51
CA ASN A 234 -11.67 -19.79 5.82
C ASN A 234 -12.88 -19.75 4.88
N THR A 235 -12.62 -19.87 3.59
CA THR A 235 -13.63 -19.69 2.54
C THR A 235 -13.83 -21.01 1.83
N THR A 236 -15.08 -21.46 1.77
CA THR A 236 -15.48 -22.61 0.96
C THR A 236 -15.89 -22.14 -0.42
N LEU A 237 -15.15 -22.57 -1.44
CA LEU A 237 -15.48 -22.35 -2.84
C LEU A 237 -16.17 -23.62 -3.37
N THR A 238 -17.41 -23.48 -3.85
CA THR A 238 -18.25 -24.62 -4.23
C THR A 238 -19.25 -24.24 -5.33
N ALA A 239 -19.59 -25.21 -6.17
CA ALA A 239 -20.80 -25.19 -7.00
C ALA A 239 -21.67 -26.38 -6.56
N ALA A 240 -22.51 -26.13 -5.55
CA ALA A 240 -23.23 -27.17 -4.83
C ALA A 240 -23.93 -28.17 -5.78
N GLY A 241 -23.64 -29.46 -5.62
CA GLY A 241 -24.34 -30.55 -6.32
C GLY A 241 -23.89 -30.83 -7.75
N SER A 242 -22.92 -30.09 -8.31
CA SER A 242 -22.43 -30.37 -9.67
C SER A 242 -20.92 -30.23 -9.78
N ARG A 243 -20.24 -31.28 -10.29
CA ARG A 243 -18.81 -31.27 -10.66
C ARG A 243 -18.51 -30.45 -11.92
N ASN A 244 -19.32 -29.43 -12.22
CA ASN A 244 -19.33 -28.68 -13.47
C ASN A 244 -18.38 -27.47 -13.48
N TRP A 245 -17.63 -27.25 -12.39
CA TRP A 245 -16.68 -26.15 -12.30
C TRP A 245 -15.26 -26.67 -12.10
N TYR A 246 -14.30 -25.89 -12.59
CA TYR A 246 -12.87 -26.11 -12.40
C TYR A 246 -12.46 -25.14 -11.31
N GLY A 247 -11.89 -25.65 -10.22
CA GLY A 247 -11.59 -24.93 -8.99
C GLY A 247 -10.65 -23.76 -9.18
N VAL A 248 -9.43 -23.88 -8.67
CA VAL A 248 -8.37 -22.92 -8.97
C VAL A 248 -7.56 -23.46 -10.14
N VAL A 249 -7.52 -22.71 -11.24
CA VAL A 249 -6.82 -23.11 -12.46
C VAL A 249 -5.67 -22.15 -12.75
N LEU A 250 -4.45 -22.68 -12.78
CA LEU A 250 -3.25 -21.98 -13.20
C LEU A 250 -2.75 -22.59 -14.53
N PRO A 251 -3.09 -22.01 -15.69
CA PRO A 251 -2.47 -22.40 -16.97
C PRO A 251 -0.95 -22.10 -16.99
N GLU A 252 -0.25 -22.57 -18.02
CA GLU A 252 1.21 -22.54 -18.14
C GLU A 252 1.80 -21.12 -17.96
N GLU A 253 1.10 -20.10 -18.44
CA GLU A 253 1.51 -18.69 -18.40
C GLU A 253 1.29 -18.00 -17.04
N SER A 254 0.65 -18.67 -16.08
CA SER A 254 0.33 -18.09 -14.77
C SER A 254 1.58 -17.63 -14.03
N LYS A 255 1.51 -16.45 -13.40
CA LYS A 255 2.65 -15.85 -12.70
C LYS A 255 2.67 -16.12 -11.20
N GLY A 256 1.56 -16.54 -10.61
CA GLY A 256 1.49 -16.81 -9.18
C GLY A 256 0.06 -17.04 -8.67
N ALA A 257 -0.12 -17.96 -7.72
CA ALA A 257 -1.27 -18.04 -6.84
C ALA A 257 -0.83 -18.54 -5.46
N THR A 258 -1.27 -17.85 -4.41
CA THR A 258 -1.09 -18.30 -3.02
C THR A 258 -2.46 -18.55 -2.41
N LEU A 259 -2.66 -19.75 -1.86
CA LEU A 259 -3.89 -20.11 -1.17
C LEU A 259 -3.58 -20.56 0.25
N THR A 260 -4.29 -19.99 1.22
CA THR A 260 -4.15 -20.33 2.63
C THR A 260 -5.53 -20.57 3.23
N ASN A 261 -5.71 -21.72 3.89
CA ASN A 261 -6.95 -22.10 4.59
C ASN A 261 -8.23 -22.08 3.70
N VAL A 262 -8.11 -22.54 2.46
CA VAL A 262 -9.23 -22.60 1.49
C VAL A 262 -9.78 -24.01 1.39
N ASN A 263 -11.11 -24.17 1.36
CA ASN A 263 -11.77 -25.44 1.07
C ASN A 263 -12.44 -25.39 -0.32
N LEU A 264 -12.09 -26.34 -1.19
CA LEU A 264 -12.60 -26.44 -2.56
C LEU A 264 -13.51 -27.66 -2.66
N GLN A 265 -14.79 -27.46 -3.02
CA GLN A 265 -15.77 -28.54 -3.04
C GLN A 265 -16.44 -28.73 -4.41
N TYR A 266 -16.77 -29.99 -4.70
CA TYR A 266 -17.52 -30.37 -5.91
C TYR A 266 -16.86 -29.87 -7.21
N ALA A 267 -15.53 -29.75 -7.27
CA ALA A 267 -14.85 -29.33 -8.51
C ALA A 267 -14.53 -30.54 -9.39
N SER A 268 -14.47 -30.35 -10.71
CA SER A 268 -13.81 -31.31 -11.60
C SER A 268 -12.32 -31.44 -11.24
N TYR A 269 -11.68 -30.31 -10.95
CA TYR A 269 -10.32 -30.23 -10.44
C TYR A 269 -10.31 -29.14 -9.37
N ALA A 270 -10.13 -29.50 -8.09
CA ALA A 270 -10.12 -28.52 -7.01
C ALA A 270 -8.95 -27.54 -7.18
N VAL A 271 -7.75 -28.05 -7.42
CA VAL A 271 -6.62 -27.25 -7.92
C VAL A 271 -6.05 -27.90 -9.17
N ARG A 272 -6.00 -27.14 -10.28
CA ARG A 272 -5.34 -27.53 -11.53
C ARG A 272 -4.21 -26.56 -11.81
N SER A 273 -2.98 -27.04 -11.94
CA SER A 273 -1.85 -26.20 -12.31
C SER A 273 -0.96 -26.86 -13.35
N ALA A 274 -0.68 -26.11 -14.42
CA ALA A 274 0.36 -26.38 -15.39
C ALA A 274 1.42 -25.27 -15.40
N ALA A 275 1.40 -24.38 -14.39
CA ALA A 275 2.30 -23.23 -14.34
C ALA A 275 3.75 -23.66 -14.10
N ALA A 276 4.68 -23.02 -14.80
CA ALA A 276 6.12 -23.28 -14.64
C ALA A 276 6.67 -22.66 -13.34
N GLY A 277 7.78 -23.21 -12.84
CA GLY A 277 8.46 -22.72 -11.63
C GLY A 277 7.60 -22.76 -10.37
N ALA A 278 7.92 -21.90 -9.39
CA ALA A 278 7.27 -21.89 -8.07
C ALA A 278 5.95 -21.09 -8.04
N ALA A 279 5.18 -21.09 -9.12
CA ALA A 279 4.00 -20.24 -9.28
C ALA A 279 2.84 -20.59 -8.34
N LEU A 280 2.79 -21.80 -7.76
CA LEU A 280 1.71 -22.21 -6.86
C LEU A 280 2.23 -22.46 -5.45
N SER A 281 1.59 -21.80 -4.46
CA SER A 281 1.85 -22.04 -3.03
C SER A 281 0.54 -22.29 -2.30
N LEU A 282 0.38 -23.47 -1.70
CA LEU A 282 -0.79 -23.89 -0.94
C LEU A 282 -0.42 -24.14 0.53
N THR A 283 -1.17 -23.57 1.47
CA THR A 283 -1.06 -23.87 2.90
C THR A 283 -2.43 -24.18 3.49
N ASN A 284 -2.61 -25.37 4.09
CA ASN A 284 -3.89 -25.83 4.66
C ASN A 284 -5.06 -25.72 3.67
N VAL A 285 -4.83 -26.03 2.40
CA VAL A 285 -5.87 -26.04 1.37
C VAL A 285 -6.48 -27.43 1.35
N SER A 286 -7.80 -27.55 1.39
CA SER A 286 -8.51 -28.83 1.30
C SER A 286 -9.35 -28.93 0.03
N SER A 287 -9.47 -30.15 -0.49
CA SER A 287 -10.49 -30.53 -1.47
C SER A 287 -11.48 -31.51 -0.83
N ASP A 288 -12.77 -31.35 -1.10
CA ASP A 288 -13.80 -32.32 -0.71
C ASP A 288 -14.77 -32.59 -1.87
N THR A 289 -15.04 -33.86 -2.17
CA THR A 289 -16.05 -34.28 -3.16
C THR A 289 -15.72 -33.82 -4.60
N SER A 290 -14.48 -33.42 -4.86
CA SER A 290 -13.96 -33.07 -6.19
C SER A 290 -13.50 -34.30 -6.96
N ASN A 291 -13.54 -34.30 -8.30
CA ASN A 291 -13.06 -35.45 -9.08
C ASN A 291 -11.54 -35.62 -8.94
N TYR A 292 -10.78 -34.56 -9.15
CA TYR A 292 -9.39 -34.44 -8.73
C TYR A 292 -9.26 -33.43 -7.60
N GLY A 293 -8.60 -33.79 -6.51
CA GLY A 293 -8.23 -32.86 -5.45
C GLY A 293 -7.17 -31.88 -5.94
N TYR A 294 -6.01 -32.39 -6.33
CA TYR A 294 -4.93 -31.61 -6.94
C TYR A 294 -4.48 -32.27 -8.23
N TYR A 295 -4.34 -31.50 -9.30
CA TYR A 295 -3.87 -31.94 -10.60
C TYR A 295 -2.75 -31.01 -11.05
N LEU A 296 -1.51 -31.45 -10.89
CA LEU A 296 -0.30 -30.65 -11.04
C LEU A 296 0.57 -31.28 -12.14
N THR A 297 0.77 -30.58 -13.24
CA THR A 297 1.44 -31.13 -14.44
C THR A 297 2.77 -30.47 -14.80
N ALA A 298 3.17 -29.42 -14.08
CA ALA A 298 4.43 -28.72 -14.29
C ALA A 298 4.84 -27.92 -13.04
N GLY A 299 6.05 -27.37 -13.09
CA GLY A 299 6.58 -26.44 -12.09
C GLY A 299 7.07 -27.11 -10.82
N THR A 300 7.25 -26.27 -9.79
CA THR A 300 7.76 -26.62 -8.46
C THR A 300 6.83 -26.05 -7.38
N PRO A 301 5.56 -26.51 -7.31
CA PRO A 301 4.58 -25.98 -6.38
C PRO A 301 4.96 -26.27 -4.92
N THR A 302 4.70 -25.32 -4.03
CA THR A 302 4.84 -25.53 -2.58
C THR A 302 3.50 -25.97 -2.00
N LEU A 303 3.47 -27.14 -1.35
CA LEU A 303 2.27 -27.68 -0.72
C LEU A 303 2.54 -27.93 0.77
N LYS A 304 1.84 -27.23 1.65
CA LYS A 304 1.91 -27.41 3.10
C LYS A 304 0.54 -27.84 3.61
N ASN A 305 0.46 -29.03 4.19
CA ASN A 305 -0.77 -29.64 4.70
C ASN A 305 -1.93 -29.70 3.67
N PRO A 306 -1.72 -30.19 2.44
CA PRO A 306 -2.82 -30.43 1.51
C PRO A 306 -3.72 -31.57 2.02
N THR A 307 -5.02 -31.44 1.89
CA THR A 307 -5.99 -32.50 2.21
C THR A 307 -6.93 -32.74 1.03
N ALA A 308 -7.12 -33.99 0.59
CA ALA A 308 -8.10 -34.31 -0.44
C ALA A 308 -9.01 -35.45 0.02
N ASN A 309 -10.29 -35.16 0.17
CA ASN A 309 -11.31 -36.07 0.68
C ASN A 309 -12.39 -36.34 -0.37
N ASN A 310 -12.98 -37.54 -0.30
CA ASN A 310 -14.20 -37.91 -1.03
C ASN A 310 -14.13 -37.70 -2.57
N GLY A 311 -12.93 -37.70 -3.14
CA GLY A 311 -12.68 -37.51 -4.57
C GLY A 311 -12.21 -38.78 -5.27
N SER A 312 -12.30 -38.80 -6.61
CA SER A 312 -11.82 -39.94 -7.41
C SER A 312 -10.29 -40.04 -7.39
N TYR A 313 -9.61 -38.89 -7.34
CA TYR A 313 -8.16 -38.77 -7.22
C TYR A 313 -7.81 -37.73 -6.16
N GLY A 314 -7.01 -38.12 -5.17
CA GLY A 314 -6.53 -37.20 -4.14
C GLY A 314 -5.56 -36.16 -4.72
N MET A 315 -4.43 -36.64 -5.24
CA MET A 315 -3.40 -35.81 -5.86
C MET A 315 -2.82 -36.53 -7.08
N TYR A 316 -2.83 -35.85 -8.23
CA TYR A 316 -2.17 -36.26 -9.46
C TYR A 316 -1.02 -35.31 -9.73
N VAL A 317 0.19 -35.86 -9.87
CA VAL A 317 1.43 -35.13 -10.09
C VAL A 317 2.16 -35.73 -11.28
N ALA A 318 2.41 -34.94 -12.31
CA ALA A 318 3.19 -35.34 -13.48
C ALA A 318 4.11 -34.19 -13.91
N GLY A 319 5.26 -34.49 -14.51
CA GLY A 319 6.10 -33.47 -15.16
C GLY A 319 6.72 -32.39 -14.26
N LEU A 320 6.77 -32.59 -12.93
CA LEU A 320 7.51 -31.68 -12.04
C LEU A 320 9.01 -31.80 -12.33
N ARG A 321 9.66 -30.68 -12.62
CA ARG A 321 11.12 -30.55 -12.71
C ARG A 321 11.56 -29.35 -11.90
#